data_AF-A0A1J5FZA7-F1
#
_entry.id   AF-A0A1J5FZA7-F1
#
_cell.length_a   1.000
_cell.length_b   1.000
_cell.length_c   1.000
_cell.angle_alpha   90.00
_cell.angle_beta   90.00
_cell.angle_gamma   90.00
#
_symmetry.space_group_name_H-M   'P 1'
#
loop_
_entity.id
_entity.type
_entity.pdbx_description
1 polymer ?
#
loop_
_entity_poly.entity_id
_entity_poly.type
_entity_poly.pdbx_seq_one_letter_code
_entity_poly.pdbx_strand_id
1 'polypeptide(L)'
;MNEKFKNKIRALREEHFPGRSIRSLDKELEPYFGKHFYAYLSKVEAGALPSLDFIKKIKDSYSLSVNEYEDLVKAYFHQKFEDEIISESQRSGIALMPEPLVFRKVNKKKRL
;
A
#
# COMPACT_ATOMS: atom_id res chain seq x y z
N MET A 1 -0.45 11.22 9.39
CA MET A 1 0.62 10.25 9.04
C MET A 1 0.04 9.33 7.98
N ASN A 2 0.73 9.05 6.86
CA ASN A 2 0.27 8.00 5.94
C ASN A 2 0.41 6.64 6.63
N GLU A 3 -0.68 6.15 7.20
CA GLU A 3 -0.75 4.79 7.70
C GLU A 3 -0.67 3.84 6.51
N LYS A 4 0.55 3.39 6.21
CA LYS A 4 0.79 2.40 5.17
C LYS A 4 -0.04 1.15 5.47
N PHE A 5 -0.57 0.51 4.43
CA PHE A 5 -1.43 -0.68 4.56
C PHE A 5 -0.82 -1.78 5.43
N LYS A 6 0.52 -1.96 5.35
CA LYS A 6 1.25 -2.90 6.20
C LYS A 6 1.08 -2.67 7.71
N ASN A 7 1.01 -1.40 8.12
CA ASN A 7 0.82 -1.04 9.53
C ASN A 7 -0.61 -1.33 9.96
N LYS A 8 -1.59 -1.08 9.08
CA LYS A 8 -3.01 -1.36 9.33
C LYS A 8 -3.26 -2.86 9.50
N ILE A 9 -2.68 -3.70 8.65
CA ILE A 9 -2.78 -5.16 8.80
C ILE A 9 -2.15 -5.65 10.09
N ARG A 10 -0.97 -5.14 10.44
CA ARG A 10 -0.31 -5.52 11.70
C ARG A 10 -1.15 -5.11 12.92
N ALA A 11 -1.72 -3.90 12.90
CA ALA A 11 -2.58 -3.43 13.97
C ALA A 11 -3.84 -4.30 14.11
N LEU A 12 -4.52 -4.59 12.99
CA LEU A 12 -5.68 -5.49 12.98
C LEU A 12 -5.35 -6.89 13.50
N ARG A 13 -4.18 -7.45 13.14
CA ARG A 13 -3.76 -8.74 13.69
C ARG A 13 -3.61 -8.67 15.21
N GLU A 14 -2.99 -7.62 15.73
CA GLU A 14 -2.74 -7.50 17.17
C GLU A 14 -4.02 -7.24 17.98
N GLU A 15 -4.99 -6.54 17.38
CA GLU A 15 -6.31 -6.28 17.98
C GLU A 15 -7.14 -7.56 18.09
N HIS A 16 -7.19 -8.35 17.02
CA HIS A 16 -7.96 -9.60 16.97
C HIS A 16 -7.23 -10.79 17.62
N PHE A 17 -5.90 -10.78 17.62
CA PHE A 17 -5.06 -11.86 18.13
C PHE A 17 -3.91 -11.32 19.01
N PRO A 18 -4.21 -10.76 20.19
CA PRO A 18 -3.23 -10.09 21.04
C PRO A 18 -2.14 -11.07 21.52
N GLY A 19 -0.88 -10.69 21.36
CA GLY A 19 0.28 -11.46 21.81
C GLY A 19 0.54 -12.75 21.02
N ARG A 20 -0.22 -13.01 19.94
CA ARG A 20 -0.04 -14.20 19.11
C ARG A 20 0.87 -13.93 17.93
N SER A 21 1.88 -14.78 17.78
CA SER A 21 2.76 -14.75 16.61
C SER A 21 2.01 -15.18 15.34
N ILE A 22 2.47 -14.69 14.18
CA ILE A 22 1.93 -15.10 12.87
C ILE A 22 2.02 -16.63 12.66
N ARG A 23 3.09 -17.27 13.18
CA ARG A 23 3.25 -18.74 13.09
C ARG A 23 2.25 -19.51 13.94
N SER A 24 1.90 -19.00 15.13
CA SER A 24 0.89 -19.64 15.97
C SER A 24 -0.50 -19.56 15.36
N LEU A 25 -0.78 -18.51 14.57
CA LEU A 25 -2.04 -18.33 13.87
C LEU A 25 -2.16 -19.20 12.61
N ASP A 26 -1.07 -19.81 12.14
CA ASP A 26 -1.07 -20.61 10.91
C ASP A 26 -2.13 -21.71 10.95
N LYS A 27 -2.20 -22.47 12.05
CA LYS A 27 -3.19 -23.57 12.20
C LYS A 27 -4.64 -23.10 12.27
N GLU A 28 -4.89 -21.93 12.86
CA GLU A 28 -6.24 -21.38 13.03
C GLU A 28 -6.76 -20.74 11.73
N LEU A 29 -5.86 -20.15 10.95
CA LEU A 29 -6.17 -19.44 9.72
C LEU A 29 -6.00 -20.31 8.46
N GLU A 30 -5.35 -21.48 8.56
CA GLU A 30 -5.17 -22.45 7.48
C GLU A 30 -6.46 -22.78 6.71
N PRO A 31 -7.65 -22.95 7.35
CA PRO A 31 -8.89 -23.23 6.62
C PRO A 31 -9.29 -22.14 5.64
N TYR A 32 -8.94 -20.88 5.91
CA TYR A 32 -9.33 -19.72 5.09
C TYR A 32 -8.28 -19.40 4.02
N PHE A 33 -7.01 -19.55 4.35
CA PHE A 33 -5.91 -19.11 3.50
C PHE A 33 -5.10 -20.23 2.84
N GLY A 34 -5.22 -21.45 3.34
CA GLY A 34 -4.42 -22.60 2.92
C GLY A 34 -3.08 -22.70 3.64
N LYS A 35 -2.27 -23.68 3.22
CA LYS A 35 -0.97 -23.99 3.82
C LYS A 35 0.03 -22.85 3.69
N HIS A 36 0.88 -22.68 4.71
CA HIS A 36 1.97 -21.69 4.75
C HIS A 36 1.50 -20.22 4.67
N PHE A 37 0.30 -19.94 5.14
CA PHE A 37 -0.24 -18.58 5.17
C PHE A 37 0.65 -17.62 5.95
N TYR A 38 1.27 -18.09 7.04
CA TYR A 38 2.17 -17.28 7.87
C TYR A 38 3.27 -16.59 7.06
N ALA A 39 3.80 -17.25 6.02
CA ALA A 39 4.85 -16.69 5.18
C ALA A 39 4.32 -15.58 4.26
N TYR A 40 3.10 -15.74 3.76
CA TYR A 40 2.43 -14.73 2.95
C TYR A 40 2.07 -13.50 3.79
N LEU A 41 1.45 -13.70 4.96
CA LEU A 41 1.12 -12.60 5.87
C LEU A 41 2.38 -11.83 6.32
N SER A 42 3.48 -12.52 6.58
CA SER A 42 4.77 -11.90 6.90
C SER A 42 5.29 -10.99 5.78
N LYS A 43 5.16 -11.40 4.51
CA LYS A 43 5.51 -10.56 3.35
C LYS A 43 4.64 -9.30 3.28
N VAL A 44 3.36 -9.45 3.57
CA VAL A 44 2.41 -8.33 3.58
C VAL A 44 2.74 -7.34 4.70
N GLU A 45 3.01 -7.83 5.91
CA GLU A 45 3.46 -6.98 7.03
C GLU A 45 4.83 -6.32 6.77
N ALA A 46 5.68 -6.92 5.94
CA ALA A 46 6.93 -6.31 5.49
C ALA A 46 6.71 -5.18 4.48
N GLY A 47 5.55 -5.12 3.82
CA GLY A 47 5.18 -4.07 2.88
C GLY A 47 4.76 -4.54 1.49
N ALA A 48 4.71 -5.85 1.24
CA ALA A 48 4.21 -6.35 -0.04
C ALA A 48 2.70 -6.10 -0.16
N LEU A 49 2.26 -5.56 -1.30
CA LEU A 49 0.85 -5.36 -1.58
C LEU A 49 0.20 -6.72 -1.97
N PRO A 50 -0.81 -7.20 -1.23
CA PRO A 50 -1.46 -8.48 -1.54
C PRO A 50 -2.50 -8.36 -2.66
N SER A 51 -3.08 -9.49 -3.07
CA SER A 51 -4.21 -9.51 -3.99
C SER A 51 -5.52 -9.05 -3.32
N LEU A 52 -6.51 -8.64 -4.11
CA LEU A 52 -7.84 -8.28 -3.60
C LEU A 52 -8.55 -9.46 -2.89
N ASP A 53 -8.31 -10.69 -3.34
CA ASP A 53 -8.92 -11.87 -2.71
C ASP A 53 -8.41 -12.09 -1.29
N PHE A 54 -7.16 -11.70 -1.00
CA PHE A 54 -6.62 -11.77 0.35
C PHE A 54 -7.35 -10.82 1.30
N ILE A 55 -7.74 -9.62 0.85
CA ILE A 55 -8.52 -8.68 1.65
C ILE A 55 -9.87 -9.28 2.05
N LYS A 56 -10.55 -9.94 1.10
CA LYS A 56 -11.81 -10.64 1.37
C LYS A 56 -11.61 -11.76 2.40
N LYS A 57 -10.55 -12.56 2.25
CA LYS A 57 -10.23 -13.63 3.21
C LYS A 57 -9.90 -13.09 4.60
N ILE A 58 -9.22 -11.94 4.72
CA ILE A 58 -9.00 -11.28 6.01
C ILE A 58 -10.32 -10.92 6.67
N LYS A 59 -11.27 -10.35 5.91
CA LYS A 59 -12.59 -10.00 6.44
C LYS A 59 -13.26 -11.19 7.12
N ASP A 60 -13.27 -12.33 6.43
CA ASP A 60 -13.96 -13.53 6.92
C ASP A 60 -13.19 -14.18 8.08
N SER A 61 -11.87 -14.30 7.95
CA SER A 61 -11.03 -15.00 8.94
C SER A 61 -10.83 -14.23 10.25
N TYR A 62 -10.75 -12.90 10.20
CA TYR A 62 -10.63 -12.05 11.38
C TYR A 62 -12.01 -11.62 11.89
N SER A 63 -13.09 -12.02 11.21
CA SER A 63 -14.47 -11.61 11.52
C SER A 63 -14.59 -10.09 11.65
N LEU A 64 -14.01 -9.36 10.69
CA LEU A 64 -13.96 -7.90 10.72
C LEU A 64 -15.37 -7.30 10.67
N SER A 65 -15.58 -6.25 11.46
CA SER A 65 -16.73 -5.37 11.33
C SER A 65 -16.72 -4.63 9.99
N VAL A 66 -17.87 -4.08 9.60
CA VAL A 66 -18.02 -3.29 8.37
C VAL A 66 -17.04 -2.10 8.36
N ASN A 67 -16.91 -1.42 9.51
CA ASN A 67 -16.03 -0.26 9.65
C ASN A 67 -14.55 -0.64 9.49
N GLU A 68 -14.10 -1.70 10.13
CA GLU A 68 -12.71 -2.17 10.01
C GLU A 68 -12.38 -2.61 8.59
N TYR A 69 -13.34 -3.26 7.92
CA TYR A 69 -13.18 -3.69 6.54
C TYR A 69 -13.07 -2.50 5.57
N GLU A 70 -13.94 -1.49 5.72
CA GLU A 70 -13.87 -0.28 4.91
C GLU A 70 -12.53 0.45 5.08
N ASP A 71 -12.06 0.57 6.32
CA ASP A 71 -10.78 1.19 6.63
C ASP A 71 -9.60 0.44 6.02
N LEU A 72 -9.60 -0.90 6.08
CA LEU A 72 -8.60 -1.74 5.45
C LEU A 72 -8.60 -1.57 3.93
N VAL A 73 -9.78 -1.54 3.30
CA VAL A 73 -9.94 -1.33 1.86
C VAL A 73 -9.42 0.04 1.43
N LYS A 74 -9.76 1.10 2.18
CA LYS A 74 -9.25 2.46 1.93
C LYS A 74 -7.72 2.49 1.98
N ALA A 75 -7.12 1.89 3.01
CA ALA A 75 -5.67 1.83 3.15
C ALA A 75 -5.00 1.05 2.00
N TYR A 76 -5.65 -0.04 1.54
CA TYR A 76 -5.15 -0.83 0.41
C TYR A 76 -5.12 -0.02 -0.89
N PHE A 77 -6.25 0.60 -1.24
CA PHE A 77 -6.33 1.39 -2.48
C PHE A 77 -5.41 2.59 -2.43
N HIS A 78 -5.32 3.28 -1.29
CA HIS A 78 -4.39 4.40 -1.13
C HIS A 78 -2.94 3.97 -1.45
N GLN A 79 -2.48 2.87 -0.86
CA GLN A 79 -1.13 2.37 -1.13
C GLN A 79 -0.96 1.90 -2.58
N LYS A 80 -1.98 1.24 -3.15
CA LYS A 80 -1.95 0.82 -4.56
C LYS A 80 -1.79 2.00 -5.52
N PHE A 81 -2.52 3.09 -5.29
CA PHE A 81 -2.41 4.31 -6.09
C PHE A 81 -1.05 5.00 -5.91
N GLU A 82 -0.52 5.06 -4.68
CA GLU A 82 0.83 5.60 -4.43
C GLU A 82 1.90 4.79 -5.19
N ASP A 83 1.83 3.45 -5.12
CA ASP A 83 2.77 2.57 -5.81
C ASP A 83 2.65 2.70 -7.35
N GLU A 84 1.44 2.85 -7.88
CA GLU A 84 1.20 3.10 -9.31
C GLU A 84 1.80 4.45 -9.76
N ILE A 85 1.55 5.55 -9.02
CA ILE A 85 2.11 6.88 -9.31
C ILE A 85 3.64 6.85 -9.29
N ILE A 86 4.24 6.19 -8.28
CA ILE A 86 5.69 6.06 -8.18
C ILE A 86 6.23 5.24 -9.37
N SER A 87 5.58 4.14 -9.73
CA SER A 87 5.99 3.31 -10.87
C SER A 87 5.90 4.05 -12.20
N GLU A 88 4.89 4.91 -12.36
CA GLU A 88 4.68 5.71 -13.57
C GLU A 88 5.69 6.86 -13.66
N SER A 89 6.03 7.49 -12.52
CA SER A 89 7.12 8.47 -12.45
C SER A 89 8.49 7.87 -12.78
N GLN A 90 8.74 6.62 -12.40
CA GLN A 90 9.98 5.90 -12.71
C GLN A 90 10.03 5.42 -14.17
N ARG A 91 8.90 4.99 -14.73
CA ARG A 91 8.79 4.55 -16.14
C ARG A 91 8.86 5.71 -17.13
N SER A 92 8.31 6.86 -16.78
CA SER A 92 8.27 8.01 -17.67
C SER A 92 9.61 8.76 -17.75
N GLY A 93 10.54 8.54 -16.81
CA GLY A 93 11.80 9.30 -16.77
C GLY A 93 11.58 10.81 -16.65
N ILE A 94 10.37 11.24 -16.30
CA ILE A 94 10.02 12.64 -16.12
C ILE A 94 10.46 12.99 -14.71
N ALA A 95 11.74 13.33 -14.59
CA ALA A 95 12.10 14.30 -13.59
C ALA A 95 11.21 15.52 -13.86
N LEU A 96 10.24 15.77 -12.97
CA LEU A 96 9.53 17.05 -12.90
C LEU A 96 10.53 18.13 -12.47
N MET A 97 11.59 18.33 -13.26
CA MET A 97 12.35 19.55 -13.21
C MET A 97 11.49 20.56 -13.94
N PRO A 98 10.95 21.59 -13.26
CA PRO A 98 10.41 22.72 -14.00
C PRO A 98 11.58 23.27 -14.82
N GLU A 99 11.58 23.03 -16.13
CA GLU A 99 12.56 23.67 -17.00
C GLU A 99 12.47 25.17 -16.72
N PRO A 100 13.56 25.83 -16.29
CA PRO A 100 13.50 27.25 -16.02
C PRO A 100 13.13 27.93 -17.34
N LEU A 101 12.02 28.67 -17.35
CA LEU A 101 11.59 29.47 -18.48
C LEU A 101 12.71 30.46 -18.81
N VAL A 102 13.57 30.10 -19.76
CA VAL A 102 14.64 30.99 -20.24
C VAL A 102 13.98 32.03 -21.13
N PHE A 103 13.53 33.12 -20.52
CA PHE A 103 13.14 34.31 -21.27
C PHE A 103 14.37 34.83 -22.01
N ARG A 104 14.50 34.51 -23.30
CA ARG A 104 15.52 35.14 -24.15
C ARG A 104 15.24 36.64 -24.18
N LYS A 105 16.16 37.41 -23.61
CA LYS A 105 16.16 38.87 -23.69
C LYS A 105 16.33 39.27 -25.16
N VAL A 106 15.24 39.70 -25.80
CA VAL A 106 15.27 40.19 -27.19
C VAL A 106 15.95 41.56 -27.18
N ASN A 107 17.20 41.62 -27.66
CA ASN A 107 17.86 42.90 -27.92
C ASN A 107 17.13 43.59 -29.09
N LYS A 108 16.31 44.59 -28.76
CA LYS A 108 15.76 45.52 -29.77
C LYS A 108 16.93 46.26 -30.41
N LYS A 109 17.20 45.99 -31.70
CA LYS A 109 18.09 46.84 -32.52
C LYS A 109 17.55 48.27 -32.47
N LYS A 110 18.36 49.22 -32.00
CA LYS A 110 18.11 50.65 -32.19
C LYS A 110 18.10 50.90 -33.70
N ARG A 111 16.96 51.34 -34.24
CA ARG A 111 16.92 51.97 -35.56
C ARG A 111 17.54 53.36 -35.40
N LEU A 112 18.62 53.60 -36.14
CA LEU A 112 19.16 54.93 -36.43
C LEU A 112 18.18 55.68 -37.34
#